data_AF-A0A256B7F4-F1
#
_entry.id   AF-A0A256B7F4-F1
#
_cell.length_a   1.000
_cell.length_b   1.000
_cell.length_c   1.000
_cell.angle_alpha   90.00
_cell.angle_beta   90.00
_cell.angle_gamma   90.00
#
_symmetry.space_group_name_H-M   'P 1'
#
loop_
_entity.id
_entity.type
_entity.pdbx_description
1 polymer ?
#
loop_
_entity_poly.entity_id
_entity_poly.type
_entity_poly.pdbx_seq_one_letter_code
_entity_poly.pdbx_strand_id
1 'polypeptide(L)' 'MEAQMLRDIIKQSVREVLREERLSLFLALIPLVSDKEIHEIEAKFATPSQYAPEEFIDMTDWIKS' A
#
# COMPACT_ATOMS: atom_id res chain seq x y z
N MET A 1 -5.15 -34.42 -5.12
CA MET A 1 -4.21 -34.01 -6.19
C MET A 1 -4.83 -32.91 -7.05
N GLU A 2 -6.00 -33.14 -7.65
CA GLU A 2 -6.72 -32.13 -8.47
C GLU A 2 -7.13 -30.86 -7.71
N ALA A 3 -7.66 -30.99 -6.50
CA ALA A 3 -8.04 -29.83 -5.67
C ALA A 3 -6.83 -28.94 -5.29
N GLN A 4 -5.66 -29.55 -5.10
CA GLN A 4 -4.44 -28.81 -4.79
C GLN A 4 -3.92 -28.08 -6.04
N MET A 5 -3.94 -28.74 -7.20
CA MET A 5 -3.60 -28.12 -8.48
C MET A 5 -4.52 -26.93 -8.81
N LEU A 6 -5.84 -27.09 -8.62
CA LEU A 6 -6.80 -26.00 -8.81
C LEU A 6 -6.51 -24.81 -7.89
N ARG A 7 -6.23 -25.08 -6.61
CA ARG A 7 -5.85 -24.04 -5.65
C ARG A 7 -4.59 -23.30 -6.09
N ASP A 8 -3.59 -24.02 -6.59
CA ASP A 8 -2.33 -23.42 -7.02
C ASP A 8 -2.52 -22.54 -8.27
N ILE A 9 -3.34 -22.98 -9.23
CA ILE A 9 -3.74 -22.18 -10.39
C ILE A 9 -4.45 -20.90 -9.94
N ILE A 10 -5.46 -21.00 -9.06
CA ILE A 10 -6.19 -19.84 -8.54
C ILE A 10 -5.24 -18.85 -7.88
N LYS A 11 -4.34 -19.32 -7.01
CA LYS A 11 -3.37 -18.44 -6.33
C LYS A 11 -2.43 -17.75 -7.32
N GLN A 12 -2.03 -18.45 -8.37
CA GLN A 12 -1.14 -17.88 -9.39
C GLN A 12 -1.87 -16.82 -10.21
N SER A 13 -3.09 -17.09 -10.67
CA SER A 13 -3.90 -16.12 -11.41
C SER A 13 -4.22 -14.87 -10.59
N VAL A 14 -4.56 -15.03 -9.30
CA VAL A 14 -4.80 -13.89 -8.40
C VAL A 14 -3.52 -13.07 -8.21
N ARG A 15 -2.37 -13.73 -8.03
CA ARG A 15 -1.08 -13.04 -7.86
C ARG A 15 -0.69 -12.25 -9.10
N GLU A 16 -0.97 -12.78 -10.28
CA GLU A 16 -0.71 -12.11 -11.57
C GLU A 16 -1.53 -10.83 -11.68
N VAL A 17 -2.85 -10.93 -11.52
CA VAL A 17 -3.75 -9.76 -11.55
C VAL A 17 -3.36 -8.72 -10.50
N LEU A 18 -3.05 -9.13 -9.27
CA LEU A 18 -2.61 -8.20 -8.21
C LEU A 18 -1.29 -7.51 -8.53
N ARG A 19 -0.39 -8.12 -9.32
CA ARG A 19 0.86 -7.49 -9.75
C ARG A 19 0.62 -6.47 -10.84
N GLU A 20 -0.26 -6.78 -11.79
CA GLU A 20 -0.64 -5.89 -12.89
C GLU A 20 -1.42 -4.68 -12.39
N GLU A 21 -2.44 -4.93 -11.56
CA GLU A 21 -3.35 -3.89 -11.04
C GLU A 21 -2.89 -3.26 -9.73
N ARG A 22 -1.66 -3.53 -9.30
CA ARG A 22 -1.15 -3.10 -7.99
C ARG A 22 -1.30 -1.61 -7.77
N LEU A 23 -0.96 -0.80 -8.78
CA LEU A 23 -1.05 0.65 -8.68
C LEU A 23 -2.51 1.11 -8.57
N SER A 24 -3.39 0.58 -9.43
CA SER A 24 -4.83 0.85 -9.40
C SER A 24 -5.43 0.51 -8.03
N LEU A 25 -5.05 -0.64 -7.45
CA LEU A 25 -5.47 -1.06 -6.12
C LEU A 25 -4.97 -0.09 -5.04
N PHE A 26 -3.68 0.30 -5.07
CA PHE A 26 -3.16 1.25 -4.09
C PHE A 26 -3.88 2.60 -4.17
N LEU A 27 -4.11 3.12 -5.38
CA LEU A 27 -4.84 4.38 -5.57
C LEU A 27 -6.28 4.27 -5.07
N ALA A 28 -6.95 3.13 -5.26
CA ALA A 28 -8.30 2.89 -4.75
C ALA A 28 -8.36 2.81 -3.21
N LEU A 29 -7.25 2.46 -2.55
CA LEU A 29 -7.15 2.37 -1.09
C LEU A 29 -6.79 3.71 -0.43
N ILE A 30 -6.30 4.70 -1.19
CA ILE A 30 -5.97 6.02 -0.65
C ILE A 30 -7.28 6.78 -0.40
N PRO A 31 -7.53 7.26 0.83
CA PRO A 31 -8.70 8.09 1.11
C PRO A 31 -8.71 9.35 0.26
N LEU A 32 -9.85 9.65 -0.34
CA LEU A 32 -10.06 10.94 -0.99
C LEU A 32 -10.28 12.00 0.07
N VAL A 33 -9.55 13.10 -0.04
CA VAL A 33 -9.58 14.24 0.87
C VAL A 33 -9.75 15.51 0.05
N SER A 34 -10.57 16.41 0.56
CA SER A 34 -10.76 17.75 -0.01
C SER A 34 -9.55 18.64 0.27
N ASP A 35 -9.43 19.73 -0.50
CA ASP A 35 -8.38 20.72 -0.27
C ASP A 35 -8.39 21.24 1.17
N LYS A 36 -9.59 21.46 1.74
CA LYS A 36 -9.74 21.89 3.14
C LYS A 36 -9.14 20.87 4.12
N GLU A 37 -9.45 19.59 3.95
CA GLU A 37 -8.94 18.52 4.83
C GLU A 37 -7.41 18.39 4.71
N ILE A 38 -6.85 18.55 3.51
CA ILE A 38 -5.40 18.60 3.31
C ILE A 38 -4.76 19.77 4.07
N HIS A 39 -5.31 20.98 3.97
CA HIS A 39 -4.77 22.13 4.71
C HIS A 39 -4.84 21.93 6.23
N GLU A 40 -5.90 21.29 6.74
CA GLU A 40 -6.01 20.95 8.16
C GLU A 40 -4.94 19.93 8.60
N ILE A 41 -4.64 18.94 7.75
CA ILE A 41 -3.56 17.97 7.99
C ILE A 41 -2.20 18.68 8.02
N GLU A 42 -1.91 19.50 7.01
CA GLU A 42 -0.65 20.26 6.91
C GLU A 42 -0.44 21.24 8.07
N ALA A 43 -1.51 21.85 8.58
CA ALA A 43 -1.44 22.71 9.75
C ALA A 43 -1.18 21.95 11.06
N LYS A 44 -1.60 20.68 11.14
CA LYS A 44 -1.53 19.87 12.35
C LYS A 44 -0.26 19.04 12.47
N PHE A 45 0.28 18.59 11.35
CA PHE A 45 1.43 17.68 11.31
C PHE A 45 2.63 18.38 10.68
N ALA A 46 3.79 18.21 11.31
CA ALA A 46 5.05 18.71 10.79
C ALA A 46 5.42 17.99 9.47
N THR A 47 6.23 18.62 8.62
CA THR A 47 6.73 17.95 7.42
C THR A 47 7.71 16.84 7.81
N PRO A 48 7.87 15.77 7.00
CA PRO A 48 8.78 14.67 7.33
C PRO A 48 10.22 15.12 7.66
N SER A 49 10.71 16.20 7.06
CA SER A 49 12.03 16.78 7.36
C SER A 49 12.20 17.33 8.78
N GLN A 50 11.12 17.46 9.54
CA GLN A 50 11.13 17.99 10.92
C GLN A 50 11.18 16.90 12.00
N TYR A 51 11.13 15.62 11.63
CA TYR A 51 11.27 14.49 12.56
C TYR A 51 12.69 13.92 12.52
N ALA A 52 13.16 13.38 13.64
CA ALA A 52 14.48 12.75 13.68
C ALA A 52 14.47 11.40 12.91
N PRO A 53 15.57 11.02 12.24
CA PRO A 53 15.63 9.77 11.46
C PRO A 53 15.25 8.51 12.25
N GLU A 54 15.61 8.48 13.53
CA GLU A 54 15.32 7.43 14.51
C GLU A 54 13.83 7.29 14.88
N GLU A 55 12.99 8.27 14.52
CA GLU A 55 11.53 8.18 14.66
C GLU A 55 10.87 7.44 13.48
N PHE A 56 11.59 7.23 12.37
CA PHE A 56 11.06 6.54 11.21
C PHE A 56 11.18 5.02 11.35
N ILE A 57 10.11 4.32 10.95
CA ILE A 57 10.07 2.85 10.89
C ILE A 57 10.12 2.43 9.42
N ASP A 58 11.00 1.49 9.09
CA ASP A 58 11.02 0.88 7.75
C ASP A 58 9.75 0.05 7.54
N MET A 59 8.86 0.52 6.65
CA MET A 59 7.64 -0.20 6.28
C MET A 59 7.81 -1.06 5.02
N THR A 60 9.03 -1.31 4.55
CA THR A 60 9.29 -2.00 3.26
C THR A 60 9.56 -3.50 3.40
N ASP A 61 9.45 -4.07 4.60
CA ASP A 61 9.69 -5.49 4.86
C ASP A 61 8.86 -6.44 3.97
N TRP A 62 7.64 -6.05 3.62
CA TRP A 62 6.74 -6.82 2.75
C TRP A 62 7.14 -6.84 1.27
N ILE A 63 8.09 -6.00 0.84
CA ILE A 63 8.55 -5.93 -0.55
C ILE A 63 9.59 -7.03 -0.84
N LYS A 64 10.31 -7.50 0.20
CA LYS A 64 11.40 -8.48 0.07
C LYS A 64 10.94 -9.94 0.13
N SER A 65 9.63 -10.20 0.27
CA SER A 65 9.03 -11.55 0.38
C SER A 65 8.54 -12.13 -0.94
#